data_AF-A0A396GG69-F1
#
_entry.id   AF-A0A396GG69-F1
#
_cell.length_a   1.000
_cell.length_b   1.000
_cell.length_c   1.000
_cell.angle_alpha   90.00
_cell.angle_beta   90.00
_cell.angle_gamma   90.00
#
_symmetry.space_group_name_H-M   'P 1'
#
loop_
_entity.id
_entity.type
_entity.pdbx_description
1 polymer ?
#
loop_
_entity_poly.entity_id
_entity_poly.type
_entity_poly.pdbx_seq_one_letter_code
_entity_poly.pdbx_strand_id
1 'polypeptide(L)'
;MMKRKDQTCLVDLCVEKAIDNVKYLGDVSHVDHHMLERILPHCTLDQLMHIEKSTQGMDLSPITDQLWRKFFEKQFGINCTNEVVKKMKEKRVSFTWLQLYEAKVKKVAQTENEAVDRLAQRYKEEDARKQSRQIKTCTKLPPSKRRF
;
A
#
# COMPACT_ATOMS: atom_id res chain seq x y z
N MET A 1 -36.66 12.89 30.25
CA MET A 1 -35.56 12.18 30.94
C MET A 1 -34.25 12.56 30.27
N MET A 2 -33.54 13.55 30.81
CA MET A 2 -32.16 13.83 30.38
C MET A 2 -31.28 12.74 30.98
N LYS A 3 -30.66 11.92 30.13
CA LYS A 3 -29.61 11.00 30.59
C LYS A 3 -28.54 11.86 31.26
N ARG A 4 -28.29 11.63 32.55
CA ARG A 4 -27.09 12.13 33.21
C ARG A 4 -25.93 11.72 32.32
N LYS A 5 -25.19 12.69 31.80
CA LYS A 5 -23.93 12.45 31.10
C LYS A 5 -23.04 11.85 32.18
N ASP A 6 -22.89 10.52 32.16
CA ASP A 6 -21.94 9.84 33.05
C ASP A 6 -20.62 10.61 32.96
N GLN A 7 -20.01 10.91 34.10
CA GLN A 7 -18.71 11.58 34.13
C GLN A 7 -17.73 10.72 33.34
N THR A 8 -17.53 11.07 32.07
CA THR A 8 -16.54 10.44 31.22
C THR A 8 -15.20 10.61 31.91
N CYS A 9 -14.51 9.50 32.16
CA CYS A 9 -13.17 9.53 32.72
C CYS A 9 -12.29 10.40 31.81
N LEU A 10 -11.31 11.10 32.38
CA LEU A 10 -10.36 11.89 31.59
C LEU A 10 -9.72 11.04 30.49
N VAL A 11 -9.48 9.75 30.77
CA VAL A 11 -8.95 8.78 29.81
C VAL A 11 -9.90 8.59 28.62
N ASP A 12 -11.21 8.47 28.87
CA ASP A 12 -12.20 8.27 27.80
C ASP A 12 -12.29 9.50 26.90
N LEU A 13 -12.24 10.70 27.49
CA LEU A 13 -12.21 11.96 26.74
C LEU A 13 -10.93 12.07 25.87
N CYS A 14 -9.78 11.66 26.41
CA CYS A 14 -8.51 11.64 25.67
C CYS A 14 -8.56 10.63 24.50
N VAL A 15 -9.14 9.45 24.71
CA VAL A 15 -9.32 8.44 23.66
C VAL A 15 -10.25 8.95 22.58
N GLU A 16 -11.41 9.52 22.93
CA GLU A 16 -12.36 10.09 21.97
C GLU A 16 -11.70 11.20 21.14
N LYS A 17 -10.97 12.11 21.80
CA LYS A 17 -10.29 13.20 21.11
C LYS A 17 -9.15 12.72 20.22
N ALA A 18 -8.45 11.67 20.63
CA ALA A 18 -7.43 11.02 19.80
C ALA A 18 -8.05 10.34 18.58
N ILE A 19 -9.22 9.70 18.72
CA ILE A 19 -9.98 9.10 17.61
C ILE A 19 -10.42 10.18 16.60
N ASP A 20 -10.90 11.33 17.07
CA ASP A 20 -11.27 12.45 16.19
C ASP A 20 -10.06 13.03 15.41
N ASN A 21 -8.86 12.90 15.97
CA ASN A 21 -7.63 13.51 15.47
C ASN A 21 -6.58 12.49 15.04
N VAL A 22 -6.99 11.27 14.67
CA VAL A 22 -6.06 10.18 14.30
C VAL A 22 -5.09 10.58 13.19
N LYS A 23 -5.51 11.45 12.27
CA LYS A 23 -4.66 11.96 11.18
C LYS A 23 -3.42 12.73 11.65
N TYR A 24 -3.38 13.17 12.90
CA TYR A 24 -2.25 13.86 13.52
C TYR A 24 -1.47 12.98 14.49
N LEU A 25 -1.86 11.70 14.65
CA LEU A 25 -1.08 10.74 15.44
C LEU A 25 0.19 10.39 14.67
N GLY A 26 1.33 10.66 15.30
CA GLY A 26 2.65 10.30 14.81
C GLY A 26 3.27 9.24 15.71
N ASP A 27 4.31 9.64 16.44
CA ASP A 27 4.97 8.77 17.43
C ASP A 27 4.08 8.52 18.65
N VAL A 28 3.85 7.24 18.97
CA VAL A 28 3.05 6.81 20.12
C VAL A 28 3.88 6.07 21.18
N SER A 29 5.21 6.17 21.14
CA SER A 29 6.14 5.50 22.06
C SER A 29 5.85 5.72 23.55
N HIS A 30 5.18 6.83 23.89
CA HIS A 30 4.88 7.24 25.27
C HIS A 30 3.41 7.03 25.68
N VAL A 31 2.59 6.45 24.80
CA VAL A 31 1.17 6.22 25.06
C VAL A 31 0.98 4.83 25.64
N ASP A 32 0.10 4.71 26.63
CA ASP A 32 -0.19 3.42 27.26
C ASP A 32 -0.89 2.45 26.28
N HIS A 33 -0.54 1.17 26.38
CA HIS A 33 -1.03 0.10 25.50
C HIS A 33 -2.55 0.00 25.52
N HIS A 34 -3.17 0.18 26.69
CA HIS A 34 -4.62 0.11 26.83
C HIS A 34 -5.35 1.26 26.13
N MET A 35 -4.73 2.44 26.02
CA MET A 35 -5.28 3.54 25.21
C MET A 35 -5.11 3.25 23.71
N LEU A 36 -3.95 2.72 23.31
CA LEU A 36 -3.69 2.35 21.92
C LEU A 36 -4.61 1.25 21.42
N GLU A 37 -4.93 0.26 22.25
CA GLU A 37 -5.89 -0.80 21.91
C GLU A 37 -7.28 -0.26 21.58
N ARG A 38 -7.67 0.88 22.16
CA ARG A 38 -8.94 1.56 21.88
C ARG A 38 -8.86 2.50 20.68
N ILE A 39 -7.73 3.18 20.47
CA ILE A 39 -7.57 4.19 19.41
C ILE A 39 -7.25 3.55 18.06
N LEU A 40 -6.29 2.61 18.03
CA LEU A 40 -5.74 2.01 16.81
C LEU A 40 -6.77 1.26 15.93
N PRO A 41 -7.83 0.62 16.47
CA PRO A 41 -8.87 0.02 15.64
C PRO A 41 -9.64 1.00 14.77
N HIS A 42 -9.66 2.30 15.13
CA HIS A 42 -10.31 3.35 14.36
C HIS A 42 -9.38 3.97 13.30
N CYS A 43 -8.10 3.60 13.30
CA CYS A 43 -7.15 4.09 12.31
C CYS A 43 -7.43 3.50 10.92
N THR A 44 -7.18 4.30 9.90
CA THR A 44 -7.06 3.82 8.52
C THR A 44 -5.73 3.10 8.33
N LEU A 45 -5.64 2.21 7.35
CA LEU A 45 -4.41 1.52 6.98
C LEU A 45 -3.19 2.45 6.85
N ASP A 46 -3.34 3.56 6.11
CA ASP A 46 -2.23 4.50 5.89
C ASP A 46 -1.79 5.19 7.18
N GLN A 47 -2.75 5.47 8.08
CA GLN A 47 -2.47 6.06 9.39
C GLN A 47 -1.75 5.06 10.28
N LEU A 48 -2.19 3.80 10.30
CA LEU A 48 -1.52 2.75 11.06
C LEU A 48 -0.08 2.52 10.56
N MET A 49 0.11 2.52 9.24
CA MET A 49 1.43 2.43 8.62
C MET A 49 2.32 3.63 8.95
N HIS A 50 1.75 4.84 9.03
CA HIS A 50 2.50 6.03 9.40
C HIS A 50 2.92 5.99 10.87
N ILE A 51 2.03 5.56 11.77
CA ILE A 51 2.32 5.43 13.21
C ILE A 51 3.44 4.40 13.43
N GLU A 52 3.36 3.22 12.81
CA GLU A 52 4.41 2.19 12.89
C GLU A 52 5.76 2.67 12.37
N LYS A 53 5.78 3.48 11.29
CA LYS A 53 7.03 4.06 10.76
C LYS A 53 7.59 5.19 11.62
N SER A 54 6.72 5.92 12.32
CA SER A 54 7.09 7.09 13.12
C SER A 54 7.50 6.70 14.55
N THR A 55 6.98 5.58 15.05
CA THR A 55 7.27 5.07 16.39
C THR A 55 8.63 4.36 16.37
N GLN A 56 9.59 4.84 17.15
CA GLN A 56 10.92 4.24 17.25
C GLN A 56 11.15 3.68 18.65
N GLY A 57 11.30 2.36 18.77
CA GLY A 57 11.73 1.69 20.02
C GLY A 57 10.63 1.05 20.86
N MET A 58 9.36 1.14 20.45
CA MET A 58 8.24 0.43 21.07
C MET A 58 7.71 -0.66 20.14
N ASP A 59 7.63 -1.90 20.62
CA ASP A 59 7.04 -2.99 19.85
C ASP A 59 5.51 -2.94 19.94
N LEU A 60 4.88 -2.37 18.91
CA LEU A 60 3.41 -2.28 18.80
C LEU A 60 2.78 -3.59 18.30
N SER A 61 3.61 -4.59 17.94
CA SER A 61 3.18 -5.88 17.37
C SER A 61 2.03 -6.55 18.11
N PRO A 62 1.94 -6.59 19.45
CA PRO A 62 0.85 -7.28 20.14
C PRO A 62 -0.55 -6.74 19.78
N ILE A 63 -0.65 -5.43 19.54
CA ILE A 63 -1.91 -4.74 19.24
C ILE A 63 -2.08 -4.65 17.72
N THR A 64 -1.02 -4.30 17.01
CA THR A 64 -1.10 -4.00 15.57
C THR A 64 -1.16 -5.26 14.72
N ASP A 65 -0.61 -6.39 15.14
CA ASP A 65 -0.60 -7.63 14.36
C ASP A 65 -2.03 -8.14 14.07
N GLN A 66 -2.94 -8.03 15.05
CA GLN A 66 -4.36 -8.35 14.85
C GLN A 66 -5.06 -7.37 13.88
N LEU A 67 -4.71 -6.08 13.95
CA LEU A 67 -5.25 -5.06 13.07
C LEU A 67 -4.76 -5.27 11.63
N TRP A 68 -3.45 -5.52 11.46
CA TRP A 68 -2.83 -5.82 10.18
C TRP A 68 -3.43 -7.05 9.51
N ARG A 69 -3.75 -8.10 10.28
CA ARG A 69 -4.49 -9.26 9.77
C ARG A 69 -5.86 -8.86 9.20
N LYS A 70 -6.64 -8.05 9.93
CA LYS A 70 -7.95 -7.57 9.46
C LYS A 70 -7.83 -6.69 8.21
N PHE A 71 -6.82 -5.82 8.15
CA PHE A 71 -6.56 -5.00 6.97
C PHE A 71 -6.15 -5.84 5.76
N PHE A 72 -5.30 -6.85 5.97
CA PHE A 72 -4.88 -7.77 4.93
C PHE A 72 -6.09 -8.53 4.36
N GLU A 73 -6.98 -9.01 5.24
CA GLU A 73 -8.23 -9.66 4.85
C GLU A 73 -9.16 -8.72 4.07
N LYS A 74 -9.27 -7.47 4.49
CA LYS A 74 -10.10 -6.46 3.80
C LYS A 74 -9.56 -6.10 2.41
N GLN A 75 -8.24 -6.04 2.24
CA GLN A 75 -7.59 -5.65 0.97
C GLN A 75 -7.46 -6.81 -0.02
N PHE A 76 -7.02 -7.99 0.44
CA PHE A 76 -6.70 -9.14 -0.41
C PHE A 76 -7.72 -10.29 -0.31
N GLY A 77 -8.67 -10.19 0.61
CA GLY A 77 -9.69 -11.19 0.85
C GLY A 77 -9.26 -12.30 1.82
N ILE A 78 -10.28 -13.03 2.28
CA ILE A 78 -10.15 -14.14 3.25
C ILE A 78 -9.30 -15.28 2.69
N ASN A 79 -9.50 -15.61 1.41
CA ASN A 79 -8.78 -16.72 0.75
C ASN A 79 -7.27 -16.49 0.75
N CYS A 80 -6.82 -15.28 0.39
CA CYS A 80 -5.40 -14.92 0.41
C CYS A 80 -4.82 -14.99 1.83
N THR A 81 -5.59 -14.53 2.82
CA THR A 81 -5.19 -14.57 4.24
C THR A 81 -5.00 -16.00 4.72
N ASN A 82 -5.94 -16.89 4.41
CA ASN A 82 -5.88 -18.30 4.78
C ASN A 82 -4.71 -19.03 4.12
N GLU A 83 -4.43 -18.72 2.84
CA GLU A 83 -3.24 -19.27 2.17
C GLU A 83 -1.93 -18.84 2.85
N VAL A 84 -1.83 -17.57 3.25
CA VAL A 84 -0.64 -17.03 3.91
C VAL A 84 -0.43 -17.72 5.26
N VAL A 85 -1.50 -17.89 6.05
CA VAL A 85 -1.46 -18.67 7.31
C VAL A 85 -1.05 -20.12 7.06
N LYS A 86 -1.61 -20.76 6.04
CA LYS A 86 -1.28 -22.15 5.68
C LYS A 86 0.21 -22.29 5.32
N LYS A 87 0.73 -21.39 4.48
CA LYS A 87 2.14 -21.36 4.07
C LYS A 87 3.08 -21.12 5.25
N MET A 88 2.70 -20.26 6.20
CA MET A 88 3.48 -20.05 7.42
C MET A 88 3.54 -21.31 8.28
N LYS A 89 2.42 -22.01 8.45
CA LYS A 89 2.35 -23.28 9.18
C LYS A 89 3.18 -24.38 8.52
N GLU A 90 3.09 -24.51 7.20
CA GLU A 90 3.84 -25.50 6.41
C GLU A 90 5.35 -25.28 6.52
N LYS A 91 5.79 -24.02 6.43
CA LYS A 91 7.22 -23.66 6.48
C LYS A 91 7.76 -23.51 7.91
N ARG A 92 6.89 -23.58 8.93
CA ARG A 92 7.21 -23.32 10.35
C ARG A 92 7.91 -21.97 10.56
N VAL A 93 7.45 -20.94 9.88
CA VAL A 93 7.99 -19.58 10.04
C VAL A 93 6.90 -18.65 10.55
N SER A 94 7.26 -17.82 11.53
CA SER A 94 6.43 -16.73 12.03
C SER A 94 6.94 -15.41 11.50
N PHE A 95 6.10 -14.68 10.77
CA PHE A 95 6.34 -13.30 10.35
C PHE A 95 5.22 -12.43 10.90
N THR A 96 5.49 -11.14 11.11
CA THR A 96 4.44 -10.18 11.47
C THR A 96 3.54 -9.92 10.26
N TRP A 97 2.24 -9.66 10.51
CA TRP A 97 1.30 -9.35 9.43
C TRP A 97 1.68 -8.09 8.65
N LEU A 98 2.36 -7.14 9.29
CA LEU A 98 2.96 -5.97 8.63
C LEU A 98 3.97 -6.37 7.55
N GLN A 99 4.94 -7.24 7.87
CA GLN A 99 5.96 -7.69 6.92
C GLN A 99 5.32 -8.43 5.73
N LEU A 100 4.30 -9.24 5.99
CA LEU A 100 3.55 -9.96 4.96
C LEU A 100 2.78 -9.00 4.06
N TYR A 101 2.19 -7.96 4.65
CA TYR A 101 1.50 -6.91 3.93
C TYR A 101 2.46 -6.16 2.99
N GLU A 102 3.59 -5.67 3.50
CA GLU A 102 4.59 -4.97 2.70
C GLU A 102 5.15 -5.82 1.56
N ALA A 103 5.47 -7.09 1.84
CA ALA A 103 5.96 -8.02 0.82
C ALA A 103 4.90 -8.26 -0.28
N LYS A 104 3.63 -8.37 0.09
CA LYS A 104 2.52 -8.55 -0.85
C LYS A 104 2.32 -7.30 -1.71
N VAL A 105 2.33 -6.11 -1.11
CA VAL A 105 2.20 -4.83 -1.83
C VAL A 105 3.34 -4.67 -2.84
N LYS A 106 4.59 -4.93 -2.44
CA LYS A 106 5.74 -4.90 -3.36
C LYS A 106 5.58 -5.86 -4.54
N LYS A 107 5.08 -7.06 -4.28
CA LYS A 107 4.82 -8.06 -5.33
C LYS A 107 3.75 -7.60 -6.31
N VAL A 108 2.65 -7.01 -5.81
CA VAL A 108 1.58 -6.47 -6.68
C VAL A 108 2.11 -5.32 -7.54
N ALA A 109 2.81 -4.36 -6.93
CA ALA A 109 3.40 -3.23 -7.65
C ALA A 109 4.39 -3.69 -8.74
N GLN A 110 5.18 -4.73 -8.47
CA GLN A 110 6.07 -5.31 -9.48
C GLN A 110 5.28 -5.91 -10.65
N THR A 111 4.23 -6.70 -10.37
CA THR A 111 3.41 -7.30 -11.43
C THR A 111 2.68 -6.27 -12.28
N GLU A 112 2.26 -5.15 -11.67
CA GLU A 112 1.66 -4.01 -12.37
C GLU A 112 2.68 -3.33 -13.28
N ASN A 113 3.87 -3.01 -12.77
CA ASN A 113 4.95 -2.42 -13.57
C ASN A 113 5.33 -3.30 -14.76
N GLU A 114 5.49 -4.61 -14.56
CA GLU A 114 5.76 -5.55 -15.65
C GLU A 114 4.63 -5.57 -16.70
N ALA A 115 3.38 -5.42 -16.29
CA ALA A 115 2.25 -5.33 -17.21
C ALA A 115 2.26 -4.02 -18.02
N VAL A 116 2.57 -2.90 -17.37
CA VAL A 116 2.74 -1.59 -18.01
C VAL A 116 3.90 -1.62 -19.01
N ASP A 117 5.03 -2.21 -18.64
CA ASP A 117 6.20 -2.34 -19.52
C ASP A 117 5.90 -3.19 -20.75
N ARG A 118 5.20 -4.33 -20.57
CA ARG A 118 4.74 -5.16 -21.69
C ARG A 118 3.82 -4.36 -22.62
N LEU A 119 2.91 -3.57 -22.07
CA LEU A 119 2.00 -2.73 -22.87
C LEU A 119 2.78 -1.66 -23.64
N ALA A 120 3.71 -0.96 -22.99
CA ALA A 120 4.56 0.05 -23.62
C ALA A 120 5.39 -0.55 -24.76
N GLN A 121 5.92 -1.76 -24.59
CA GLN A 121 6.66 -2.46 -25.63
C GLN A 121 5.78 -2.77 -26.84
N ARG A 122 4.54 -3.24 -26.64
CA ARG A 122 3.57 -3.46 -27.73
C ARG A 122 3.26 -2.19 -28.51
N TYR A 123 3.11 -1.05 -27.84
CA TYR A 123 2.90 0.23 -28.51
C TYR A 123 4.09 0.65 -29.36
N LYS A 124 5.32 0.46 -28.87
CA LYS A 124 6.55 0.74 -29.64
C LYS A 124 6.67 -0.16 -30.87
N GLU A 125 6.38 -1.46 -30.73
CA GLU A 125 6.37 -2.42 -31.84
C GLU A 125 5.37 -1.99 -32.93
N GLU A 126 4.17 -1.59 -32.52
CA GLU A 126 3.13 -1.14 -33.45
C GLU A 126 3.48 0.18 -34.14
N ASP A 127 4.09 1.14 -33.42
CA ASP A 127 4.54 2.39 -34.02
C ASP A 127 5.65 2.15 -35.05
N ALA A 128 6.64 1.31 -34.73
CA ALA A 128 7.68 0.90 -35.69
C ALA A 128 7.09 0.19 -36.93
N ARG A 129 6.03 -0.62 -36.73
CA ARG A 129 5.30 -1.27 -37.84
C ARG A 129 4.58 -0.25 -38.72
N LYS A 130 4.05 0.85 -38.16
CA LYS A 130 3.44 1.94 -38.93
C LYS A 130 4.49 2.76 -39.67
N GLN A 131 5.58 3.15 -39.00
CA GLN A 131 6.67 3.92 -39.59
C GLN A 131 7.35 3.17 -40.76
N SER A 132 7.53 1.85 -40.65
CA SER A 132 8.11 1.03 -41.73
C SER A 132 7.23 0.96 -42.98
N ARG A 133 5.91 1.14 -42.84
CA ARG A 133 4.95 1.20 -43.96
C ARG A 133 4.82 2.60 -44.57
N GLN A 134 5.41 3.62 -43.95
CA GLN A 134 5.31 4.99 -44.43
C GLN A 134 6.19 5.19 -45.68
N ILE A 135 5.61 5.78 -46.73
CA ILE A 135 6.30 6.10 -47.98
C ILE A 135 7.40 7.13 -47.67
N LYS A 136 8.65 6.77 -47.93
CA LYS A 136 9.78 7.70 -47.86
C LYS A 136 9.87 8.46 -49.17
N THR A 137 9.65 9.78 -49.14
CA THR A 137 9.90 10.64 -50.31
C THR A 137 11.39 10.60 -50.67
N CYS A 138 11.69 10.10 -51.86
CA CYS A 138 13.07 10.03 -52.35
C CYS A 138 13.54 11.42 -52.78
N THR A 139 14.52 11.98 -52.05
CA THR A 139 15.15 13.29 -52.37
C THR A 139 16.21 13.18 -53.47
N LYS A 140 16.41 12.00 -54.07
CA LYS A 140 17.38 11.82 -55.16
C LYS A 140 16.86 12.57 -56.39
N LEU A 141 17.36 13.79 -56.57
CA LEU A 141 17.20 14.52 -57.81
C LEU A 141 17.99 13.81 -58.92
N PRO A 142 17.38 13.52 -60.08
CA PRO A 142 18.12 12.96 -61.20
C PRO A 142 19.24 13.93 -61.61
N PRO A 143 20.44 13.42 -61.96
CA PRO A 143 21.56 14.26 -62.35
C PRO A 143 21.19 15.12 -63.56
N SER A 144 21.30 16.45 -63.43
CA SER A 144 20.98 17.37 -64.51
C SER A 144 21.91 17.12 -65.70
N LYS A 145 21.35 16.81 -66.88
CA LYS A 145 22.12 16.73 -68.13
C LYS A 145 22.78 18.09 -68.37
N ARG A 146 24.12 18.14 -68.34
CA ARG A 146 24.87 19.29 -68.86
C ARG A 146 24.53 19.41 -70.35
N ARG A 147 24.03 20.57 -70.79
CA ARG A 147 23.92 20.89 -72.21
C ARG A 147 25.34 21.13 -72.73
N PHE A 148 25.63 20.50 -73.87
CA PHE A 148 26.85 20.69 -74.65
C PHE A 148 27.07 22.15 -74.99
#